data_AF-A0A349LIA1-F1
#
_entry.id   AF-A0A349LIA1-F1
#
_cell.length_a   1.000
_cell.length_b   1.000
_cell.length_c   1.000
_cell.angle_alpha   90.00
_cell.angle_beta   90.00
_cell.angle_gamma   90.00
#
_symmetry.space_group_name_H-M   'P 1'
#
loop_
_entity.id
_entity.type
_entity.pdbx_description
1 polymer ?
#
loop_
_entity_poly.entity_id
_entity_poly.type
_entity_poly.pdbx_seq_one_letter_code
_entity_poly.pdbx_strand_id
1 'polypeptide(L)'
;MSSAAFVPPDVLRLAIGGYKLDPFGTHGLGHWGRVFENGLSLASLTGADPLVVALFAVIHDCRRWSEGSDWDHGLRASYLVSELCELVAGLDTTQAELLRVACAH
;
A
#
# COMPACT_ATOMS: atom_id res chain seq x y z
N MET A 1 14.09 -12.90 14.98
CA MET A 1 12.96 -13.47 14.23
C MET A 1 12.37 -12.34 13.42
N SER A 2 12.47 -12.38 12.09
CA SER A 2 11.80 -11.37 11.26
C SER A 2 10.31 -11.59 11.40
N SER A 3 9.57 -10.62 11.94
CA SER A 3 8.11 -10.67 11.91
C SER A 3 7.70 -10.75 10.45
N ALA A 4 6.83 -11.71 10.10
CA ALA A 4 6.20 -11.68 8.79
C ALA A 4 5.55 -10.30 8.59
N ALA A 5 5.75 -9.70 7.43
CA ALA A 5 5.08 -8.44 7.11
C ALA A 5 3.57 -8.68 7.14
N PHE A 6 2.90 -7.94 8.02
CA PHE A 6 1.48 -8.09 8.31
C PHE A 6 0.80 -6.75 8.02
N VAL A 7 -0.25 -6.78 7.21
CA VAL A 7 -1.12 -5.62 7.00
C VAL A 7 -2.26 -5.72 8.01
N PRO A 8 -2.41 -4.75 8.94
CA PRO A 8 -3.54 -4.74 9.86
C PRO A 8 -4.88 -4.71 9.11
N PRO A 9 -5.91 -5.43 9.57
CA PRO A 9 -7.23 -5.41 8.93
C PRO A 9 -7.82 -4.01 8.77
N ASP A 10 -7.51 -3.09 9.69
CA ASP A 10 -7.98 -1.71 9.62
C ASP A 10 -7.33 -0.91 8.49
N VAL A 11 -6.09 -1.24 8.08
CA VAL A 11 -5.47 -0.67 6.87
C VAL A 11 -6.21 -1.15 5.63
N LEU A 12 -6.57 -2.44 5.56
CA LEU A 12 -7.35 -2.98 4.45
C LEU A 12 -8.76 -2.35 4.40
N ARG A 13 -9.40 -2.18 5.55
CA ARG A 13 -10.72 -1.49 5.65
C ARG A 13 -10.62 -0.04 5.17
N LEU A 14 -9.58 0.67 5.57
CA LEU A 14 -9.33 2.04 5.13
C LEU A 14 -9.15 2.11 3.60
N ALA A 15 -8.31 1.23 3.05
CA ALA A 15 -8.03 1.18 1.61
C ALA A 15 -9.29 0.84 0.81
N ILE A 16 -10.01 -0.23 1.18
CA ILE A 16 -11.24 -0.66 0.49
C ILE A 16 -12.33 0.40 0.61
N GLY A 17 -12.51 1.00 1.80
CA GLY A 17 -13.51 2.05 2.01
C GLY A 17 -13.27 3.31 1.18
N GLY A 18 -12.03 3.54 0.73
CA GLY A 18 -11.66 4.63 -0.16
C GLY A 18 -11.69 4.32 -1.65
N TYR A 19 -11.79 3.05 -2.04
CA TYR A 19 -11.67 2.59 -3.42
C TYR A 19 -12.98 2.77 -4.18
N LYS A 20 -12.90 3.36 -5.38
CA LYS A 20 -14.07 3.77 -6.16
C LYS A 20 -14.36 2.92 -7.39
N LEU A 21 -13.45 2.02 -7.76
CA LEU A 21 -13.59 1.16 -8.93
C LEU A 21 -14.09 -0.22 -8.52
N ASP A 22 -14.26 -1.11 -9.51
CA ASP A 22 -14.63 -2.50 -9.26
C ASP A 22 -13.52 -3.21 -8.45
N PRO A 23 -13.78 -3.69 -7.22
CA PRO A 23 -12.79 -4.43 -6.43
C PRO A 23 -12.28 -5.71 -7.11
N PHE A 24 -13.01 -6.22 -8.10
CA PHE A 24 -12.62 -7.38 -8.91
C PHE A 24 -12.10 -7.00 -10.31
N GLY A 25 -11.94 -5.70 -10.57
CA GLY A 25 -11.40 -5.14 -11.81
C GLY A 25 -9.88 -5.23 -11.92
N THR A 26 -9.34 -4.59 -12.95
CA THR A 26 -7.92 -4.67 -13.34
C THR A 26 -6.96 -4.17 -12.27
N HIS A 27 -7.30 -3.07 -11.58
CA HIS A 27 -6.50 -2.54 -10.46
C HIS A 27 -7.16 -2.80 -9.08
N GLY A 28 -7.99 -3.84 -8.99
CA GLY A 28 -8.69 -4.23 -7.77
C GLY A 28 -7.88 -5.14 -6.83
N LEU A 29 -8.56 -5.83 -5.92
CA LEU A 29 -7.95 -6.63 -4.85
C LEU A 29 -7.00 -7.73 -5.36
N GLY A 30 -7.34 -8.35 -6.50
CA GLY A 30 -6.47 -9.36 -7.12
C GLY A 30 -5.14 -8.78 -7.60
N HIS A 31 -5.13 -7.52 -8.06
CA HIS A 31 -3.90 -6.80 -8.41
C HIS A 31 -3.08 -6.47 -7.16
N TRP A 32 -3.70 -5.94 -6.11
CA TRP A 32 -3.02 -5.62 -4.86
C TRP A 32 -2.36 -6.86 -4.23
N GLY A 33 -3.05 -8.00 -4.25
CA GLY A 33 -2.51 -9.28 -3.78
C GLY A 33 -1.26 -9.71 -4.55
N ARG A 34 -1.25 -9.58 -5.89
CA ARG A 34 -0.06 -9.89 -6.70
C ARG A 34 1.10 -8.93 -6.41
N VAL A 35 0.83 -7.64 -6.24
CA VAL A 35 1.85 -6.65 -5.85
C VAL A 35 2.44 -7.00 -4.48
N PHE A 36 1.61 -7.42 -3.53
CA PHE A 36 2.04 -7.84 -2.20
C PHE A 36 2.95 -9.07 -2.26
N GLU A 37 2.51 -10.15 -2.93
CA GLU A 37 3.27 -11.40 -3.03
C GLU A 37 4.62 -11.19 -3.72
N ASN A 38 4.62 -10.51 -4.88
CA ASN A 38 5.84 -10.23 -5.63
C ASN A 38 6.75 -9.28 -4.86
N GLY A 39 6.19 -8.25 -4.23
CA GLY A 39 6.93 -7.28 -3.43
C GLY A 39 7.65 -7.94 -2.27
N LEU A 40 6.98 -8.80 -1.50
CA LEU A 40 7.62 -9.51 -0.39
C LEU A 40 8.68 -10.49 -0.86
N SER A 41 8.45 -11.18 -1.98
CA SER A 41 9.48 -12.02 -2.58
C SER A 41 10.73 -11.20 -2.93
N LEU A 42 10.57 -10.04 -3.56
CA LEU A 42 11.67 -9.14 -3.91
C LEU A 42 12.36 -8.56 -2.67
N ALA A 43 11.60 -8.18 -1.64
CA ALA A 43 12.15 -7.64 -0.39
C ALA A 43 13.17 -8.60 0.25
N SER A 44 12.90 -9.91 0.20
CA SER A 44 13.83 -10.93 0.69
C SER A 44 15.16 -10.99 -0.07
N LEU A 45 15.19 -10.52 -1.32
CA LEU A 45 16.34 -10.55 -2.20
C LEU A 45 17.09 -9.21 -2.24
N THR A 46 16.37 -8.09 -2.05
CA THR A 46 16.93 -6.74 -2.20
C THR A 46 17.23 -6.07 -0.86
N GLY A 47 16.69 -6.59 0.24
CA GLY A 47 16.75 -5.94 1.55
C GLY A 47 15.78 -4.77 1.70
N ALA A 48 14.79 -4.64 0.81
CA ALA A 48 13.71 -3.66 0.99
C ALA A 48 12.93 -3.97 2.27
N ASP A 49 12.43 -2.91 2.93
CA ASP A 49 11.65 -3.06 4.16
C ASP A 49 10.32 -3.77 3.86
N PRO A 50 10.08 -4.97 4.42
CA PRO A 50 8.91 -5.76 4.07
C PRO A 50 7.61 -5.16 4.62
N LEU A 51 7.64 -4.36 5.69
CA LEU A 51 6.47 -3.64 6.20
C LEU A 51 6.06 -2.52 5.23
N VAL A 52 7.02 -1.73 4.75
CA VAL A 52 6.77 -0.66 3.77
C VAL A 52 6.21 -1.26 2.47
N VAL A 53 6.80 -2.35 1.98
CA VAL A 53 6.34 -3.06 0.78
C VAL A 53 4.92 -3.59 0.95
N ALA A 54 4.62 -4.21 2.10
CA ALA A 54 3.29 -4.73 2.41
C ALA A 54 2.22 -3.63 2.44
N LEU A 55 2.50 -2.49 3.08
CA LEU A 55 1.58 -1.37 3.15
C LEU A 55 1.39 -0.72 1.77
N PHE A 56 2.48 -0.51 1.03
CA PHE A 56 2.44 0.02 -0.34
C PHE A 56 1.54 -0.82 -1.25
N ALA A 57 1.70 -2.14 -1.22
CA ALA A 57 0.92 -3.05 -2.05
C ALA A 57 -0.59 -2.89 -1.86
N VAL A 58 -1.03 -2.53 -0.65
CA VAL A 58 -2.46 -2.35 -0.32
C VAL A 58 -2.97 -0.95 -0.65
N ILE A 59 -2.16 0.10 -0.45
CA ILE A 59 -2.66 1.48 -0.55
C ILE A 59 -2.37 2.17 -1.89
N HIS A 60 -1.36 1.75 -2.66
CA HIS A 60 -0.88 2.50 -3.82
C HIS A 60 -1.97 2.85 -4.85
N ASP A 61 -2.90 1.91 -5.08
CA ASP A 61 -4.00 2.07 -6.03
C ASP A 61 -5.37 2.36 -5.37
N CYS A 62 -5.44 2.39 -4.03
CA CYS A 62 -6.72 2.47 -3.33
C CYS A 62 -7.45 3.82 -3.50
N ARG A 63 -6.75 4.85 -3.99
CA ARG A 63 -7.31 6.18 -4.30
C ARG A 63 -7.42 6.46 -5.80
N ARG A 64 -7.41 5.41 -6.63
CA ARG A 64 -7.67 5.49 -8.08
C ARG A 64 -9.15 5.83 -8.34
N TRP A 65 -9.38 6.70 -9.32
CA TRP A 65 -10.70 7.17 -9.77
C TRP A 65 -11.05 6.70 -11.17
N SER A 66 -10.08 6.17 -11.93
CA SER A 66 -10.28 5.64 -13.28
C SER A 66 -9.27 4.55 -13.62
N GLU A 67 -9.69 3.54 -14.39
CA GLU A 67 -8.79 2.54 -15.00
C GLU A 67 -7.95 3.11 -16.16
N GLY A 68 -8.35 4.27 -16.70
CA GLY A 68 -7.60 5.00 -17.72
C GLY A 68 -6.60 5.98 -17.12
N SER A 69 -6.60 7.21 -17.62
CA SER A 69 -5.72 8.27 -17.10
C SER A 69 -6.14 8.69 -15.69
N ASP A 70 -5.21 8.56 -14.76
CA ASP A 70 -5.37 9.04 -13.39
C ASP A 70 -4.00 9.28 -12.76
N TRP A 71 -3.30 10.32 -13.19
CA TRP A 71 -1.90 10.56 -12.81
C TRP A 71 -1.70 10.80 -11.31
N ASP A 72 -2.71 11.32 -10.63
CA ASP A 72 -2.62 11.71 -9.22
C ASP A 72 -3.07 10.61 -8.24
N HIS A 73 -3.39 9.39 -8.71
CA HIS A 73 -3.83 8.31 -7.81
C HIS A 73 -2.80 7.99 -6.72
N GLY A 74 -1.51 7.93 -7.09
CA GLY A 74 -0.41 7.70 -6.18
C GLY A 74 -0.24 8.84 -5.17
N LEU A 75 -0.31 10.09 -5.63
CA LEU A 75 -0.28 11.26 -4.75
C LEU A 75 -1.43 11.22 -3.72
N ARG A 76 -2.65 10.88 -4.15
CA ARG A 76 -3.80 10.74 -3.25
C ARG A 76 -3.62 9.57 -2.27
N ALA A 77 -3.05 8.45 -2.71
CA ALA A 77 -2.72 7.33 -1.82
C ALA A 77 -1.69 7.73 -0.77
N SER A 78 -0.69 8.55 -1.14
CA SER A 78 0.36 9.02 -0.22
C SER A 78 -0.18 9.81 0.98
N TYR A 79 -1.33 10.47 0.82
CA TYR A 79 -1.97 11.19 1.92
C TYR A 79 -2.54 10.27 3.00
N LEU A 80 -2.76 8.98 2.73
CA LEU A 80 -3.20 8.03 3.75
C LEU A 80 -2.12 7.68 4.76
N VAL A 81 -0.85 7.96 4.47
CA VAL A 81 0.27 7.55 5.34
C VAL A 81 0.12 8.10 6.75
N SER A 82 -0.42 9.30 6.93
CA SER A 82 -0.68 9.85 8.27
C SER A 82 -1.67 9.01 9.07
N GLU A 83 -2.69 8.46 8.42
CA GLU A 83 -3.68 7.57 9.06
C GLU A 83 -3.04 6.21 9.36
N LEU A 84 -2.16 5.71 8.49
CA LEU A 84 -1.41 4.47 8.72
C LEU A 84 -0.47 4.56 9.92
N CYS A 85 0.11 5.72 10.20
CA CYS A 85 0.92 5.92 11.41
C CYS A 85 0.13 5.69 12.70
N GLU A 86 -1.19 5.90 12.69
CA GLU A 86 -2.06 5.61 13.85
C GLU A 86 -2.52 4.15 13.88
N LEU A 87 -2.72 3.53 12.72
CA LEU A 87 -3.25 2.17 12.58
C LEU A 87 -2.20 1.07 12.66
N VAL A 88 -0.94 1.36 12.33
CA VAL A 88 0.15 0.39 12.24
C VAL A 88 1.12 0.60 13.39
N ALA A 89 0.99 -0.25 14.42
CA ALA A 89 1.91 -0.24 15.54
C ALA A 89 3.36 -0.45 15.07
N GLY A 90 4.23 0.51 15.38
CA GLY A 90 5.66 0.43 15.06
C GLY A 90 6.05 0.92 13.67
N LEU A 91 5.13 1.51 12.89
CA LEU A 91 5.50 2.24 11.68
C LEU A 91 6.26 3.52 12.07
N ASP A 92 7.57 3.55 11.85
CA ASP A 92 8.40 4.69 12.21
C ASP A 92 8.37 5.82 11.15
N THR A 93 8.95 6.98 11.49
CA THR A 93 8.96 8.15 10.61
C THR A 93 9.70 7.92 9.30
N THR A 94 10.74 7.08 9.30
CA THR A 94 11.52 6.76 8.10
C THR A 94 10.71 5.86 7.17
N GLN A 95 10.08 4.83 7.74
CA GLN A 95 9.19 3.92 6.99
C GLN A 95 7.97 4.66 6.44
N ALA A 96 7.37 5.55 7.23
CA ALA A 96 6.26 6.40 6.79
C ALA A 96 6.69 7.29 5.62
N GLU A 97 7.84 7.94 5.69
CA GLU A 97 8.34 8.77 4.58
C GLU A 97 8.65 7.94 3.32
N LEU A 98 9.27 6.77 3.48
CA LEU A 98 9.50 5.84 2.36
C LEU A 98 8.18 5.41 1.71
N LEU A 99 7.17 5.07 2.51
CA LEU A 99 5.85 4.69 2.01
C LEU A 99 5.17 5.84 1.28
N ARG A 100 5.27 7.06 1.82
CA ARG A 100 4.70 8.27 1.20
C ARG A 100 5.34 8.55 -0.15
N VAL A 101 6.67 8.50 -0.23
CA VAL A 101 7.44 8.68 -1.47
C VAL A 101 7.11 7.58 -2.47
N ALA A 102 7.10 6.31 -2.04
CA ALA A 102 6.78 5.18 -2.89
C ALA A 102 5.37 5.26 -3.49
N CYS A 103 4.40 5.81 -2.76
CA CYS A 103 3.05 6.03 -3.31
C CYS A 103 3.00 7.20 -4.29
N ALA A 104 3.72 8.30 -4.02
CA ALA A 104 3.59 9.54 -4.77
C ALA A 104 4.34 9.58 -6.11
N HIS A 105 5.26 8.63 -6.37
CA HIS A 105 6.17 8.61 -7.51
C HIS A 105 6.15 7.26 -8.24
#